data_AF-A0A536BYP8-F1
#
_entry.id   AF-A0A536BYP8-F1
#
_cell.length_a   1.000
_cell.length_b   1.000
_cell.length_c   1.000
_cell.angle_alpha   90.00
_cell.angle_beta   90.00
_cell.angle_gamma   90.00
#
_symmetry.space_group_name_H-M   'P 1'
#
loop_
_entity.id
_entity.type
_entity.pdbx_description
1 polymer ?
#
loop_
_entity_poly.entity_id
_entity_poly.type
_entity_poly.pdbx_seq_one_letter_code
_entity_poly.pdbx_strand_id
1 'polypeptide(L)'
;MPSAEGVTAARAPVRHALRGRLALAGAVALVTLLVGAIRWNVEERHATVDVFYYAREALTIAGTPQPVADAEAAQFTFQMLHPHAVGTYAPEPLFISTDPRYQGTFSQRIFYPLVSAAGVPFVGVNALIVTAWLSAVVAAMAIAFAVRMGTGSSFLGFLAALFLVVMPGGRYL
;
A
#
# COMPACT_ATOMS: atom_id res chain seq x y z
N MET A 1 -37.42 41.00 0.31
CA MET A 1 -36.35 40.32 -0.45
C MET A 1 -35.23 39.98 0.50
N PRO A 2 -34.84 38.70 0.67
CA PRO A 2 -33.70 38.34 1.52
C PRO A 2 -32.42 38.90 0.89
N SER A 3 -31.63 39.64 1.68
CA SER A 3 -30.38 40.26 1.24
C SER A 3 -29.34 39.21 0.87
N ALA A 4 -28.71 39.39 -0.29
CA ALA A 4 -27.70 38.48 -0.85
C ALA A 4 -26.45 38.29 0.04
N GLU A 5 -26.28 39.14 1.06
CA GLU A 5 -25.15 39.10 2.00
C GLU A 5 -25.13 37.84 2.89
N GLY A 6 -26.30 37.26 3.19
CA GLY A 6 -26.40 36.06 4.05
C GLY A 6 -25.88 34.77 3.40
N VAL A 7 -25.89 34.67 2.06
CA VAL A 7 -25.49 33.45 1.33
C VAL A 7 -23.96 33.36 1.16
N THR A 8 -23.27 34.50 1.15
CA THR A 8 -21.81 34.58 1.00
C THR A 8 -21.05 34.28 2.30
N ALA A 9 -21.55 34.72 3.45
CA ALA A 9 -20.86 34.55 4.74
C ALA A 9 -20.78 33.07 5.18
N ALA A 10 -21.82 32.27 4.94
CA ALA A 10 -21.84 30.85 5.29
C ALA A 10 -20.91 29.98 4.42
N ARG A 11 -20.57 30.42 3.20
CA ARG A 11 -19.72 29.65 2.25
C ARG A 11 -18.22 29.78 2.53
N ALA A 12 -17.77 30.88 3.13
CA ALA A 12 -16.35 31.11 3.43
C ALA A 12 -15.75 30.11 4.45
N PRO A 13 -16.35 29.85 5.63
CA PRO A 13 -15.75 28.96 6.64
C PRO A 13 -15.66 27.51 6.17
N VAL A 14 -16.65 27.04 5.40
CA VAL A 14 -16.67 25.67 4.84
C VAL A 14 -15.53 25.47 3.83
N ARG A 15 -15.25 26.47 2.98
CA ARG A 15 -14.14 26.42 2.01
C ARG A 15 -12.78 26.40 2.68
N HIS A 16 -12.58 27.19 3.74
CA HIS A 16 -11.32 27.18 4.49
C HIS A 16 -11.08 25.86 5.22
N ALA A 17 -12.12 25.28 5.85
CA ALA A 17 -12.03 23.97 6.49
C ALA A 17 -11.73 22.85 5.48
N LEU A 18 -12.38 22.87 4.31
CA LEU A 18 -12.13 21.91 3.24
C LEU A 18 -10.70 22.04 2.68
N ARG A 19 -10.23 23.27 2.42
CA ARG A 19 -8.85 23.52 1.96
C ARG A 19 -7.82 22.98 2.95
N GLY A 20 -8.03 23.18 4.25
CA GLY A 20 -7.14 22.64 5.28
C GLY A 20 -7.10 21.11 5.32
N ARG A 21 -8.25 20.44 5.08
CA ARG A 21 -8.33 18.97 5.00
C ARG A 21 -7.65 18.44 3.74
N LEU A 22 -7.86 19.08 2.59
CA LEU A 22 -7.22 18.70 1.34
C LEU A 22 -5.71 18.94 1.38
N ALA A 23 -5.25 20.04 1.97
CA ALA A 23 -3.83 20.31 2.16
C ALA A 23 -3.17 19.27 3.06
N LEU A 24 -3.83 18.88 4.17
CA LEU A 24 -3.34 17.81 5.04
C LEU A 24 -3.28 16.47 4.30
N ALA A 25 -4.36 16.08 3.61
CA ALA A 25 -4.41 14.82 2.85
C ALA A 25 -3.31 14.79 1.78
N GLY A 26 -3.16 15.87 1.02
CA GLY A 26 -2.12 16.00 -0.01
C GLY A 26 -0.72 15.92 0.57
N ALA A 27 -0.46 16.61 1.70
CA ALA A 27 0.84 16.57 2.37
C ALA A 27 1.17 15.16 2.91
N VAL A 28 0.20 14.49 3.55
CA VAL A 28 0.38 13.14 4.08
C VAL A 28 0.62 12.14 2.95
N ALA A 29 -0.19 12.20 1.88
CA ALA A 29 -0.02 11.33 0.73
C ALA A 29 1.35 11.53 0.08
N LEU A 30 1.74 12.77 -0.20
CA LEU A 30 3.03 13.09 -0.81
C LEU A 30 4.21 12.59 0.04
N VAL A 31 4.21 12.88 1.34
CA VAL A 31 5.29 12.45 2.24
C VAL A 31 5.33 10.93 2.35
N THR A 32 4.18 10.26 2.40
CA THR A 32 4.11 8.80 2.46
C THR A 32 4.72 8.17 1.21
N LEU A 33 4.40 8.71 0.02
CA LEU A 33 4.99 8.25 -1.24
C LEU A 33 6.48 8.55 -1.31
N LEU A 34 6.94 9.74 -0.90
CA LEU A 34 8.37 10.08 -0.93
C LEU A 34 9.19 9.19 0.01
N VAL A 35 8.73 8.98 1.24
CA VAL A 35 9.40 8.07 2.19
C VAL A 35 9.35 6.64 1.69
N GLY A 36 8.21 6.19 1.15
CA GLY A 36 8.10 4.88 0.49
C GLY A 36 9.13 4.70 -0.62
N ALA A 37 9.34 5.73 -1.46
CA ALA A 37 10.32 5.69 -2.53
C ALA A 37 11.75 5.61 -2.03
N ILE A 38 12.08 6.40 -1.01
CA ILE A 38 13.41 6.32 -0.39
C ILE A 38 13.63 4.91 0.17
N ARG A 39 12.67 4.36 0.93
CA ARG A 39 12.79 3.02 1.52
C ARG A 39 12.92 1.93 0.46
N TRP A 40 12.13 2.02 -0.61
CA TRP A 40 12.18 1.08 -1.74
C TRP A 40 13.53 1.08 -2.49
N ASN A 41 14.29 2.18 -2.42
CA ASN A 41 15.60 2.26 -3.07
C ASN A 41 16.76 1.93 -2.13
N VAL A 42 16.53 1.90 -0.81
CA VAL A 42 17.58 1.70 0.20
C VAL A 42 17.53 0.30 0.82
N GLU A 43 16.35 -0.31 0.94
CA GLU A 43 16.20 -1.61 1.59
C GLU A 43 16.68 -2.76 0.67
N GLU A 44 17.53 -3.65 1.19
CA GLU A 44 18.06 -4.77 0.39
C GLU A 44 17.03 -5.89 0.17
N ARG A 45 15.94 -5.93 0.96
CA ARG A 45 14.90 -6.97 0.90
C ARG A 45 13.49 -6.39 1.00
N HIS A 46 12.76 -6.45 -0.10
CA HIS A 46 11.41 -5.90 -0.22
C HIS A 46 10.28 -6.92 0.01
N ALA A 47 10.62 -8.19 0.27
CA ALA A 47 9.65 -9.27 0.39
C ALA A 47 9.93 -10.23 1.56
N THR A 48 8.90 -11.01 1.88
CA THR A 48 8.96 -12.29 2.61
C THR A 48 8.45 -13.40 1.68
N VAL A 49 8.58 -14.67 2.10
CA VAL A 49 8.05 -15.82 1.36
C VAL A 49 6.53 -15.69 1.10
N ASP A 50 5.81 -14.99 1.98
CA ASP A 50 4.37 -14.73 1.87
C ASP A 50 3.98 -13.98 0.59
N VAL A 51 4.89 -13.18 0.02
CA VAL A 51 4.66 -12.41 -1.20
C VAL A 51 4.32 -13.33 -2.38
N PHE A 52 4.88 -14.53 -2.41
CA PHE A 52 4.54 -15.54 -3.41
C PHE A 52 3.06 -15.87 -3.39
N TYR A 53 2.50 -16.17 -2.22
CA TYR A 53 1.10 -16.56 -2.08
C TYR A 53 0.16 -15.40 -2.42
N TYR A 54 0.50 -14.18 -2.00
CA TYR A 54 -0.29 -13.00 -2.35
C TYR A 54 -0.26 -12.71 -3.85
N ALA A 55 0.90 -12.84 -4.50
CA ALA A 55 1.05 -12.61 -5.94
C ALA A 55 0.28 -13.66 -6.76
N ARG A 56 0.45 -14.95 -6.42
CA ARG A 56 -0.25 -16.06 -7.06
C ARG A 56 -1.76 -15.89 -6.98
N GLU A 57 -2.26 -15.57 -5.78
CA GLU A 57 -3.71 -15.42 -5.56
C GLU A 57 -4.26 -14.22 -6.33
N ALA A 58 -3.55 -13.08 -6.35
CA ALA A 58 -3.97 -11.90 -7.12
C ALA A 58 -4.05 -12.17 -8.63
N LEU A 59 -3.05 -12.88 -9.17
CA LEU A 59 -3.01 -13.29 -10.59
C LEU A 59 -4.15 -14.27 -10.91
N THR A 60 -4.40 -15.24 -10.03
CA THR A 60 -5.47 -16.23 -10.18
C THR A 60 -6.85 -15.57 -10.15
N ILE A 61 -7.10 -14.66 -9.20
CA ILE A 61 -8.34 -13.87 -9.12
C ILE A 61 -8.52 -13.01 -10.39
N ALA A 62 -7.44 -12.47 -10.95
CA ALA A 62 -7.46 -11.71 -12.20
C ALA A 62 -7.68 -12.58 -13.45
N GLY A 63 -7.84 -13.90 -13.30
CA GLY A 63 -8.13 -14.84 -14.39
C GLY A 63 -6.90 -15.47 -15.04
N THR A 64 -5.71 -15.28 -14.45
CA THR A 64 -4.48 -15.90 -14.96
C THR A 64 -4.52 -17.42 -14.69
N PRO A 65 -4.22 -18.27 -15.68
CA PRO A 65 -4.13 -19.72 -15.47
C PRO A 65 -3.11 -20.06 -14.37
N GLN A 66 -3.47 -21.00 -13.50
CA GLN A 66 -2.68 -21.32 -12.30
C GLN A 66 -1.18 -21.62 -12.58
N PRO A 67 -0.80 -22.39 -13.62
CA PRO A 67 0.61 -22.63 -13.92
C PRO A 67 1.39 -21.35 -14.27
N VAL A 68 0.72 -20.39 -14.91
CA VAL A 68 1.31 -19.10 -15.27
C VAL A 68 1.39 -18.20 -14.03
N ALA A 69 0.34 -18.19 -13.20
CA ALA A 69 0.31 -17.44 -11.95
C ALA A 69 1.43 -17.88 -10.99
N ASP A 70 1.69 -19.19 -10.90
CA ASP A 70 2.79 -19.75 -10.10
C ASP A 70 4.16 -19.26 -10.60
N ALA A 71 4.39 -19.33 -11.92
CA ALA A 71 5.66 -18.91 -12.52
C ALA A 71 5.91 -17.41 -12.33
N GLU A 72 4.91 -16.56 -12.58
CA GLU A 72 5.02 -15.11 -12.40
C GLU A 72 5.20 -14.72 -10.93
N ALA A 73 4.46 -15.35 -10.02
CA ALA A 73 4.59 -15.10 -8.58
C ALA A 73 5.98 -15.50 -8.05
N ALA A 74 6.53 -16.63 -8.51
CA ALA A 74 7.87 -17.07 -8.16
C ALA A 74 8.93 -16.08 -8.66
N GLN A 75 8.84 -15.66 -9.93
CA GLN A 75 9.75 -14.67 -10.50
C GLN A 75 9.69 -13.34 -9.75
N PHE A 76 8.48 -12.84 -9.47
CA PHE A 76 8.27 -11.61 -8.74
C PHE A 76 8.86 -11.67 -7.32
N THR A 77 8.58 -12.75 -6.59
CA THR A 77 9.10 -12.93 -5.22
C THR A 77 10.62 -13.02 -5.20
N PHE A 78 11.21 -13.72 -6.17
CA PHE A 78 12.65 -13.81 -6.30
C PHE A 78 13.29 -12.43 -6.52
N GLN A 79 12.75 -11.64 -7.45
CA GLN A 79 13.24 -10.28 -7.74
C GLN A 79 13.13 -9.36 -6.50
N MET A 80 12.08 -9.50 -5.69
CA MET A 80 11.91 -8.70 -4.48
C MET A 80 12.86 -9.09 -3.33
N LEU A 81 13.30 -10.34 -3.30
CA LEU A 81 14.29 -10.83 -2.32
C LEU A 81 15.74 -10.57 -2.77
N HIS A 82 15.97 -10.47 -4.08
CA HIS A 82 17.29 -10.31 -4.69
C HIS A 82 17.29 -9.17 -5.72
N PRO A 83 17.11 -7.91 -5.30
CA PRO A 83 16.95 -6.76 -6.20
C PRO A 83 18.15 -6.48 -7.12
N HIS A 84 19.32 -7.08 -6.84
CA HIS A 84 20.55 -6.94 -7.64
C HIS A 84 20.95 -8.22 -8.38
N ALA A 85 20.14 -9.28 -8.30
CA ALA A 85 20.42 -10.51 -9.02
C ALA A 85 20.10 -10.35 -10.52
N VAL A 86 21.08 -10.64 -11.40
CA VAL A 86 20.97 -10.50 -12.86
C VAL A 86 20.92 -11.88 -13.50
N GLY A 87 19.80 -12.23 -14.16
CA GLY A 87 19.61 -13.49 -14.88
C GLY A 87 18.16 -13.98 -14.94
N THR A 88 17.86 -14.94 -15.83
CA THR A 88 16.60 -15.71 -15.81
C THR A 88 16.75 -16.83 -14.79
N TYR A 89 16.15 -16.65 -13.62
CA TYR A 89 16.17 -17.66 -12.57
C TYR A 89 15.06 -18.66 -12.83
N ALA A 90 15.43 -19.95 -12.88
CA ALA A 90 14.45 -21.02 -12.79
C ALA A 90 13.65 -20.82 -11.48
N PRO A 91 12.33 -21.03 -11.48
CA PRO A 91 11.54 -20.94 -10.25
C PRO A 91 12.12 -21.94 -9.26
N GLU A 92 12.93 -21.47 -8.32
CA GLU A 92 13.42 -22.33 -7.27
C GLU A 92 12.19 -22.80 -6.49
N PRO A 93 12.02 -24.11 -6.28
CA PRO A 93 10.94 -24.65 -5.44
C PRO A 93 11.02 -24.16 -3.96
N LEU A 94 11.95 -23.27 -3.62
CA LEU A 94 12.17 -22.68 -2.31
C LEU A 94 11.03 -21.78 -1.81
N PHE A 95 10.15 -21.27 -2.68
CA PHE A 95 9.04 -20.39 -2.25
C PHE A 95 7.71 -21.11 -2.07
N ILE A 96 7.57 -22.31 -2.64
CA ILE A 96 6.36 -23.10 -2.51
C ILE A 96 6.52 -23.96 -1.26
N SER A 97 5.98 -23.48 -0.13
CA SER A 97 5.77 -24.37 1.02
C SER A 97 4.93 -25.56 0.56
N THR A 98 5.49 -26.74 0.76
CA THR A 98 4.83 -28.03 0.53
C THR A 98 3.80 -28.32 1.62
N ASP A 99 3.77 -27.53 2.70
CA ASP A 99 2.77 -27.66 3.76
C ASP A 99 1.41 -27.09 3.27
N PRO A 100 0.36 -27.92 3.14
CA PRO A 100 -0.98 -27.48 2.76
C PRO A 100 -1.56 -26.42 3.71
N ARG A 101 -1.11 -26.38 4.97
CA ARG A 101 -1.54 -25.40 5.98
C ARG A 101 -1.11 -23.98 5.62
N TYR A 102 0.05 -23.83 4.98
CA TYR A 102 0.54 -22.53 4.53
C TYR A 102 -0.36 -21.98 3.42
N GLN A 103 -0.72 -22.84 2.45
CA GLN A 103 -1.65 -22.47 1.38
C GLN A 103 -3.04 -22.09 1.90
N GLY A 104 -3.54 -22.83 2.90
CA GLY A 104 -4.82 -22.55 3.57
C GLY A 104 -4.84 -21.25 4.38
N THR A 105 -3.71 -20.83 4.94
CA THR A 105 -3.63 -19.58 5.72
C THR A 105 -3.70 -18.35 4.81
N PHE A 106 -3.08 -18.40 3.63
CA PHE A 106 -3.08 -17.27 2.69
C PHE A 106 -4.35 -17.19 1.85
N SER A 107 -5.04 -18.31 1.57
CA SER A 107 -6.35 -18.29 0.94
C SER A 107 -7.44 -17.63 1.81
N GLN A 108 -7.27 -17.66 3.14
CA GLN A 108 -8.15 -16.95 4.08
C GLN A 108 -7.87 -15.45 4.16
N ARG A 109 -6.70 -14.98 3.72
CA ARG A 109 -6.27 -13.56 3.75
C ARG A 109 -6.52 -12.87 2.41
N ILE A 110 -7.73 -13.01 1.89
CA ILE A 110 -8.06 -12.65 0.50
C ILE A 110 -8.09 -11.15 0.23
N PHE A 111 -8.22 -10.29 1.25
CA PHE A 111 -8.45 -8.86 1.04
C PHE A 111 -7.32 -8.19 0.25
N TYR A 112 -6.06 -8.46 0.61
CA TYR A 112 -4.91 -7.86 -0.08
C TYR A 112 -4.73 -8.36 -1.53
N PRO A 113 -4.79 -9.70 -1.80
CA PRO A 113 -4.85 -10.22 -3.17
C PRO A 113 -6.01 -9.69 -3.99
N LEU A 114 -7.20 -9.58 -3.40
CA LEU A 114 -8.41 -9.14 -4.09
C LEU A 114 -8.28 -7.70 -4.58
N VAL A 115 -7.78 -6.79 -3.72
CA VAL A 115 -7.53 -5.39 -4.12
C VAL A 115 -6.44 -5.34 -5.19
N SER A 116 -5.38 -6.14 -5.04
CA SER A 116 -4.29 -6.19 -6.03
C SER A 116 -4.74 -6.75 -7.38
N ALA A 117 -5.65 -7.74 -7.40
CA ALA A 117 -6.17 -8.36 -8.62
C ALA A 117 -6.83 -7.34 -9.56
N ALA A 118 -7.49 -6.31 -9.00
CA ALA A 118 -8.07 -5.23 -9.79
C ALA A 118 -7.02 -4.42 -10.58
N GLY A 119 -5.77 -4.38 -10.11
CA GLY A 119 -4.66 -3.69 -10.76
C GLY A 119 -3.89 -4.55 -11.77
N VAL A 120 -4.01 -5.89 -11.69
CA VAL A 120 -3.25 -6.83 -12.53
C VAL A 120 -3.42 -6.56 -14.04
N PRO A 121 -4.61 -6.26 -14.58
CA PRO A 121 -4.76 -5.98 -16.01
C PRO A 121 -3.97 -4.77 -16.53
N PHE A 122 -3.55 -3.86 -15.65
CA PHE A 122 -2.89 -2.61 -16.02
C PHE A 122 -1.37 -2.65 -15.85
N VAL A 123 -0.89 -3.32 -14.79
CA VAL A 123 0.52 -3.30 -14.40
C VAL A 123 1.10 -4.69 -14.10
N GLY A 124 0.32 -5.76 -14.34
CA GLY A 124 0.71 -7.14 -14.03
C GLY A 124 0.88 -7.37 -12.53
N VAL A 125 1.77 -8.30 -12.16
CA VAL A 125 2.10 -8.63 -10.76
C VAL A 125 2.61 -7.44 -9.94
N ASN A 126 3.13 -6.39 -10.59
CA ASN A 126 3.50 -5.13 -9.92
C ASN A 126 2.31 -4.42 -9.26
N ALA A 127 1.06 -4.83 -9.54
CA ALA A 127 -0.12 -4.38 -8.83
C ALA A 127 0.00 -4.59 -7.31
N LEU A 128 0.75 -5.59 -6.84
CA LEU A 128 1.02 -5.78 -5.42
C LEU A 128 1.81 -4.60 -4.84
N ILE A 129 2.82 -4.11 -5.55
CA ILE A 129 3.59 -2.94 -5.13
C ILE A 129 2.64 -1.75 -5.03
N VAL A 130 1.87 -1.48 -6.09
CA VAL A 130 0.94 -0.35 -6.12
C VAL A 130 -0.06 -0.43 -4.95
N THR A 131 -0.63 -1.61 -4.69
CA THR A 131 -1.57 -1.82 -3.57
C THR A 131 -0.91 -1.59 -2.21
N ALA A 132 0.33 -2.05 -2.00
CA ALA A 132 1.05 -1.81 -0.75
C ALA A 132 1.26 -0.31 -0.50
N TRP A 133 1.65 0.43 -1.54
CA TRP A 133 1.87 1.87 -1.46
C TRP A 133 0.57 2.65 -1.22
N LEU A 134 -0.51 2.29 -1.91
CA LEU A 134 -1.83 2.88 -1.67
C LEU A 134 -2.34 2.57 -0.26
N SER A 135 -2.12 1.36 0.23
CA SER A 135 -2.50 0.96 1.59
C SER A 135 -1.76 1.77 2.65
N ALA A 136 -0.46 2.04 2.43
CA ALA A 136 0.33 2.91 3.31
C ALA A 136 -0.22 4.35 3.33
N VAL A 137 -0.59 4.90 2.17
CA VAL A 137 -1.20 6.23 2.06
C VAL A 137 -2.54 6.28 2.80
N VAL A 138 -3.41 5.26 2.61
CA VAL A 138 -4.70 5.16 3.30
C VAL A 138 -4.52 5.08 4.82
N ALA A 139 -3.59 4.24 5.30
CA ALA A 139 -3.29 4.10 6.72
C ALA A 139 -2.77 5.43 7.33
N ALA A 140 -1.81 6.08 6.66
CA ALA A 140 -1.26 7.36 7.08
C ALA A 140 -2.34 8.45 7.14
N MET A 141 -3.22 8.52 6.13
CA MET A 141 -4.36 9.44 6.15
C MET A 141 -5.34 9.13 7.28
N ALA A 142 -5.67 7.87 7.50
CA ALA A 142 -6.58 7.46 8.57
C ALA A 142 -6.07 7.91 9.95
N ILE A 143 -4.78 7.71 10.23
CA ILE A 143 -4.14 8.19 11.47
C ILE A 143 -4.14 9.71 11.54
N ALA A 144 -3.78 10.40 10.45
CA ALA A 144 -3.77 11.86 10.42
C ALA A 144 -5.14 12.45 10.76
N PHE A 145 -6.20 11.89 10.18
CA PHE A 145 -7.57 12.32 10.43
C PHE A 145 -8.06 11.93 11.81
N ALA A 146 -7.75 10.73 12.32
CA ALA A 146 -8.11 10.32 13.67
C ALA A 146 -7.51 11.26 14.73
N VAL A 147 -6.21 11.56 14.63
CA VAL A 147 -5.53 12.49 15.55
C VAL A 147 -6.07 13.90 15.40
N ARG A 148 -6.35 14.36 14.18
CA ARG A 148 -6.99 15.66 13.97
C ARG A 148 -8.39 15.71 14.59
N MET A 149 -9.18 14.64 14.52
CA MET A 149 -10.51 14.59 15.14
C MET A 149 -10.42 14.67 16.67
N GLY A 150 -9.42 14.02 17.27
CA GLY A 150 -9.22 14.06 18.72
C GLY A 150 -8.61 15.38 19.24
N THR A 151 -7.76 16.04 18.45
CA THR A 151 -6.96 17.20 18.91
C THR A 151 -7.35 18.54 18.27
N GLY A 152 -8.11 18.52 17.18
CA GLY A 152 -8.37 19.70 16.33
C GLY A 152 -7.18 20.15 15.47
N SER A 153 -5.98 19.61 15.68
CA SER A 153 -4.74 20.08 15.05
C SER A 153 -4.38 19.28 13.81
N SER A 154 -4.29 19.94 12.64
CA SER A 154 -3.72 19.34 11.42
C SER A 154 -2.24 18.98 11.60
N PHE A 155 -1.51 19.78 12.36
CA PHE A 155 -0.07 19.59 12.54
C PHE A 155 0.20 18.30 13.33
N LEU A 156 -0.54 18.06 14.42
CA LEU A 156 -0.41 16.81 15.18
C LEU A 156 -0.84 15.59 14.37
N GLY A 157 -1.89 15.73 13.56
CA GLY A 157 -2.29 14.68 12.61
C GLY A 157 -1.20 14.36 11.59
N PHE A 158 -0.58 15.39 11.01
CA PHE A 158 0.55 15.22 10.10
C PHE A 158 1.75 14.53 10.78
N LEU A 159 2.13 14.97 11.98
CA LEU A 159 3.23 14.36 12.72
C LEU A 159 2.95 12.89 13.04
N ALA A 160 1.73 12.54 13.44
CA ALA A 160 1.36 11.15 13.71
C ALA A 160 1.48 10.26 12.46
N ALA A 161 1.05 10.76 11.30
CA ALA A 161 1.25 10.07 10.03
C ALA A 161 2.72 9.95 9.65
N LEU A 162 3.51 11.02 9.85
CA LEU A 162 4.95 10.99 9.62
C LEU A 162 5.64 9.92 10.49
N PHE A 163 5.31 9.86 11.78
CA PHE A 163 5.84 8.84 12.68
C PHE A 163 5.49 7.43 12.21
N LEU A 164 4.25 7.18 11.80
CA LEU A 164 3.83 5.88 11.28
C LEU A 164 4.71 5.45 10.09
N VAL A 165 4.93 6.35 9.14
CA VAL A 165 5.61 6.03 7.87
C VAL A 165 7.12 5.90 8.05
N VAL A 166 7.71 6.71 8.93
CA VAL A 166 9.16 6.72 9.18
C VAL A 166 9.59 5.60 10.12
N MET A 167 8.71 5.15 11.04
CA MET A 167 9.11 4.10 11.97
C MET A 167 9.51 2.80 11.22
N PRO A 168 10.64 2.19 11.60
CA PRO A 168 11.01 0.88 11.08
C PRO A 168 9.92 -0.12 11.49
N GLY A 169 9.39 -0.84 10.51
CA GLY A 169 8.40 -1.88 10.75
C GLY A 169 9.09 -3.11 11.36
N GLY A 170 9.32 -3.08 12.68
CA GLY A 170 9.55 -4.25 13.55
C GLY A 170 10.69 -5.22 13.25
N ARG A 171 11.41 -5.12 12.12
CA ARG A 171 12.47 -6.09 11.74
C ARG A 171 13.79 -5.94 12.52
N TYR A 172 13.86 -4.96 13.43
CA TYR A 172 15.04 -4.64 14.25
C TYR A 172 14.77 -4.73 15.77
N LEU A 173 13.73 -5.47 16.18
CA LEU A 173 13.53 -5.95 17.55
C LEU A 173 13.53 -7.48 17.53
#